data_AF-A0A0L0N5S3-F1
#
_entry.id   AF-A0A0L0N5S3-F1
#
_cell.length_a   1.000
_cell.length_b   1.000
_cell.length_c   1.000
_cell.angle_alpha   90.00
_cell.angle_beta   90.00
_cell.angle_gamma   90.00
#
_symmetry.space_group_name_H-M   'P 1'
#
loop_
_entity.id
_entity.type
_entity.pdbx_description
1 polymer ?
#
loop_
_entity_poly.entity_id
_entity_poly.type
_entity_poly.pdbx_seq_one_letter_code
_entity_poly.pdbx_strand_id
1 'polypeptide(L)'
;MKPAALLLLPAVAFGLQAPIEGYGVVDIEWEAEISPGGPVQKFNGTIEKVHKELVNLNPNWDTDYTLEASAHHDKRDGLVERADFKDSGYFCGGRWEETDSIWIGYGINYLRRLSGTPSNGPGPGNCGRVSCSFKSAIWWCNDSNKAKTLGSFGDIADGASWILHKCKRVRWASYYAVSGQAFHPTGWNVIVRRDTEKC
;
A
#
# COMPACT_ATOMS: atom_id res chain seq x y z
N MET A 1 4.79 57.17 -0.43
CA MET A 1 4.22 55.82 -0.70
C MET A 1 5.18 54.81 -0.07
N LYS A 2 4.77 54.05 0.95
CA LYS A 2 5.59 53.00 1.58
C LYS A 2 5.24 51.65 0.95
N PRO A 3 6.21 50.77 0.64
CA PRO A 3 5.90 49.46 0.09
C PRO A 3 5.31 48.57 1.20
N ALA A 4 4.24 47.86 0.89
CA ALA A 4 3.67 46.85 1.76
C ALA A 4 4.60 45.62 1.79
N ALA A 5 5.06 45.24 2.97
CA ALA A 5 5.80 44.00 3.16
C ALA A 5 4.83 42.81 3.03
N LEU A 6 5.04 41.98 2.02
CA LEU A 6 4.31 40.74 1.83
C LEU A 6 4.83 39.71 2.85
N LEU A 7 4.07 39.48 3.92
CA LEU A 7 4.33 38.42 4.89
C LEU A 7 4.02 37.06 4.24
N LEU A 8 5.07 36.34 3.84
CA LEU A 8 4.98 34.93 3.47
C LEU A 8 4.77 34.10 4.74
N LEU A 9 3.56 33.59 4.94
CA LEU A 9 3.29 32.56 5.93
C LEU A 9 3.96 31.25 5.47
N PRO A 10 4.68 30.53 6.34
CA PRO A 10 5.25 29.25 5.99
C PRO A 10 4.11 28.26 5.71
N ALA A 11 4.10 27.67 4.52
CA ALA A 11 3.21 26.57 4.21
C ALA A 11 3.61 25.37 5.10
N VAL A 12 2.73 24.97 6.01
CA VAL A 12 2.89 23.70 6.73
C VAL A 12 2.69 22.59 5.70
N ALA A 13 3.78 21.96 5.27
CA ALA A 13 3.71 20.74 4.49
C ALA A 13 3.15 19.64 5.40
N PHE A 14 1.87 19.30 5.24
CA PHE A 14 1.32 18.08 5.84
C PHE A 14 2.00 16.88 5.18
N GLY A 15 2.99 16.33 5.90
CA GLY A 15 3.63 15.07 5.56
C GLY A 15 2.69 13.91 5.88
N LEU A 16 2.77 12.85 5.10
CA LEU A 16 1.99 11.63 5.30
C LEU A 16 2.17 11.11 6.73
N GLN A 17 1.07 10.87 7.46
CA GLN A 17 1.11 10.37 8.83
C GLN A 17 0.93 8.84 8.90
N ALA A 18 1.71 8.16 9.75
CA ALA A 18 1.62 6.72 9.93
C ALA A 18 0.26 6.32 10.55
N PRO A 19 -0.25 5.11 10.27
CA PRO A 19 -1.54 4.66 10.80
C PRO A 19 -1.50 4.50 12.33
N ILE A 20 -0.36 4.16 12.91
CA ILE A 20 -0.18 4.01 14.36
C ILE A 20 0.44 5.29 14.92
N GLU A 21 -0.17 5.85 15.98
CA GLU A 21 0.40 7.00 16.69
C GLU A 21 1.80 6.67 17.24
N GLY A 22 2.74 7.59 17.03
CA GLY A 22 4.15 7.40 17.41
C GLY A 22 4.97 6.59 16.41
N TYR A 23 4.37 6.04 15.35
CA TYR A 23 5.11 5.40 14.26
C TYR A 23 5.61 6.44 13.24
N GLY A 24 6.76 6.18 12.66
CA GLY A 24 7.29 6.91 11.52
C GLY A 24 6.67 6.46 10.19
N VAL A 25 6.68 7.37 9.22
CA VAL A 25 6.42 7.04 7.81
C VAL A 25 7.76 6.96 7.10
N VAL A 26 7.99 5.86 6.41
CA VAL A 26 9.18 5.66 5.59
C VAL A 26 8.80 5.54 4.12
N ASP A 27 9.67 6.11 3.27
CA ASP A 27 9.65 5.81 1.85
C ASP A 27 10.02 4.34 1.67
N ILE A 28 9.16 3.59 0.98
CA ILE A 28 9.43 2.21 0.61
C ILE A 28 10.33 2.23 -0.63
N GLU A 29 11.28 1.29 -0.71
CA GLU A 29 11.98 1.01 -1.97
C GLU A 29 11.10 0.10 -2.82
N TRP A 30 10.83 0.53 -4.04
CA TRP A 30 9.98 -0.13 -5.01
C TRP A 30 10.82 -0.65 -6.16
N GLU A 31 10.46 -1.81 -6.66
CA GLU A 31 10.97 -2.35 -7.91
C GLU A 31 9.77 -2.49 -8.85
N ALA A 32 9.81 -1.85 -10.02
CA ALA A 32 8.69 -1.87 -10.96
C ALA A 32 9.15 -1.83 -12.42
N GLU A 33 8.36 -2.46 -13.29
CA GLU A 33 8.51 -2.37 -14.73
C GLU A 33 7.77 -1.12 -15.26
N ILE A 34 8.44 -0.31 -16.08
CA ILE A 34 7.81 0.84 -16.74
C ILE A 34 6.84 0.38 -17.85
N SER A 35 7.14 -0.72 -18.52
CA SER A 35 6.30 -1.32 -19.56
C SER A 35 6.33 -2.83 -19.41
N PRO A 36 5.24 -3.55 -19.75
CA PRO A 36 5.18 -5.00 -19.53
C PRO A 36 6.35 -5.75 -20.17
N GLY A 37 7.04 -6.57 -19.39
CA GLY A 37 8.20 -7.36 -19.83
C GLY A 37 9.49 -6.55 -20.01
N GLY A 38 9.49 -5.29 -19.58
CA GLY A 38 10.65 -4.41 -19.58
C GLY A 38 11.63 -4.68 -18.43
N PRO A 39 12.76 -3.96 -18.37
CA PRO A 39 13.67 -4.04 -17.24
C PRO A 39 13.03 -3.46 -15.97
N VAL A 40 13.20 -4.17 -14.85
CA VAL A 40 12.79 -3.72 -13.52
C VAL A 40 13.66 -2.52 -13.10
N GLN A 41 13.03 -1.44 -12.67
CA GLN A 41 13.68 -0.24 -12.15
C GLN A 41 13.35 0.00 -10.69
N LYS A 42 14.30 0.63 -9.97
CA LYS A 42 14.14 0.99 -8.56
C LYS A 42 13.57 2.40 -8.42
N PHE A 43 12.53 2.54 -7.62
CA PHE A 43 11.91 3.80 -7.28
C PHE A 43 11.88 3.96 -5.75
N ASN A 44 12.05 5.20 -5.29
CA ASN A 44 12.03 5.52 -3.86
C ASN A 44 10.98 6.60 -3.58
N GLY A 45 10.07 6.29 -2.68
CA GLY A 45 9.05 7.24 -2.26
C GLY A 45 7.81 6.57 -1.70
N THR A 46 6.85 7.42 -1.34
CA THR A 46 5.44 7.03 -1.21
C THR A 46 4.92 6.41 -2.52
N ILE A 47 3.92 5.56 -2.43
CA ILE A 47 3.30 4.95 -3.61
C ILE A 47 2.76 5.98 -4.61
N GLU A 48 2.29 7.15 -4.16
CA GLU A 48 1.77 8.19 -5.04
C GLU A 48 2.88 8.83 -5.87
N LYS A 49 4.05 9.05 -5.25
CA LYS A 49 5.22 9.59 -5.96
C LYS A 49 5.72 8.60 -6.99
N VAL A 50 5.81 7.32 -6.63
CA VAL A 50 6.26 6.26 -7.53
C VAL A 50 5.26 6.02 -8.65
N HIS A 51 3.96 5.97 -8.36
CA HIS A 51 2.91 5.85 -9.37
C HIS A 51 2.91 7.03 -10.34
N LYS A 52 3.01 8.27 -9.83
CA LYS A 52 3.13 9.47 -10.68
C LYS A 52 4.36 9.41 -11.57
N GLU A 53 5.48 8.92 -11.05
CA GLU A 53 6.70 8.74 -11.83
C GLU A 53 6.53 7.67 -12.92
N LEU A 54 5.91 6.53 -12.59
CA LEU A 54 5.61 5.46 -13.53
C LEU A 54 4.67 5.91 -14.66
N VAL A 55 3.60 6.65 -14.35
CA VAL A 55 2.68 7.21 -15.36
C VAL A 55 3.34 8.30 -16.20
N ASN A 56 4.25 9.09 -15.62
CA ASN A 56 5.04 10.05 -16.40
C ASN A 56 5.98 9.36 -17.40
N LEU A 57 6.55 8.21 -17.01
CA LEU A 57 7.47 7.43 -17.84
C LEU A 57 6.72 6.58 -18.88
N ASN A 58 5.54 6.09 -18.56
CA ASN A 58 4.63 5.41 -19.46
C ASN A 58 3.19 5.90 -19.24
N PRO A 59 2.64 6.79 -20.07
CA PRO A 59 1.26 7.27 -19.93
C PRO A 59 0.19 6.17 -20.03
N ASN A 60 0.52 5.02 -20.62
CA ASN A 60 -0.36 3.86 -20.70
C ASN A 60 -0.16 2.89 -19.52
N TRP A 61 0.70 3.21 -18.55
CA TRP A 61 1.05 2.32 -17.44
C TRP A 61 -0.22 1.81 -16.74
N ASP A 62 -1.15 2.71 -16.41
CA ASP A 62 -2.41 2.31 -15.79
C ASP A 62 -3.19 1.34 -16.68
N THR A 63 -3.32 1.60 -17.98
CA THR A 63 -4.07 0.70 -18.88
C THR A 63 -3.36 -0.63 -19.12
N ASP A 64 -2.05 -0.60 -19.31
CA ASP A 64 -1.22 -1.79 -19.60
C ASP A 64 -1.33 -2.77 -18.44
N TYR A 65 -1.17 -2.28 -17.21
CA TYR A 65 -1.24 -3.14 -16.06
C TYR A 65 -2.68 -3.45 -15.63
N THR A 66 -3.68 -2.58 -15.91
CA THR A 66 -5.10 -2.81 -15.58
C THR A 66 -5.82 -3.76 -16.54
N LEU A 67 -5.45 -3.77 -17.82
CA LEU A 67 -5.99 -4.68 -18.83
C LEU A 67 -5.33 -6.06 -18.77
N GLU A 68 -4.05 -6.14 -18.44
CA GLU A 68 -3.38 -7.44 -18.24
C GLU A 68 -3.84 -8.19 -16.98
N ALA A 69 -4.51 -7.50 -16.04
CA ALA A 69 -5.15 -8.12 -14.89
C ALA A 69 -6.28 -9.11 -15.28
N SER A 70 -6.84 -9.02 -16.48
CA SER A 70 -7.85 -9.96 -17.00
C SER A 70 -7.28 -11.03 -17.94
N ALA A 71 -6.06 -10.84 -18.47
CA ALA A 71 -5.47 -11.71 -19.49
C ALA A 71 -4.30 -12.58 -19.00
N HIS A 72 -3.60 -12.20 -17.92
CA HIS A 72 -2.38 -12.88 -17.45
C HIS A 72 -2.55 -13.76 -16.22
N HIS A 73 -3.71 -14.40 -16.08
CA HIS A 73 -3.92 -15.42 -15.06
C HIS A 73 -3.03 -16.69 -15.26
N ASP A 74 -2.25 -16.78 -16.35
CA ASP A 74 -1.60 -18.03 -16.76
C ASP A 74 -0.08 -18.03 -16.98
N LYS A 75 0.67 -16.93 -16.83
CA LYS A 75 2.12 -16.93 -17.19
C LYS A 75 3.09 -16.13 -16.32
N ARG A 76 3.00 -16.23 -14.99
CA ARG A 76 4.21 -16.05 -14.15
C ARG A 76 4.68 -17.42 -13.68
N ASP A 77 5.58 -17.98 -14.47
CA ASP A 77 6.33 -19.20 -14.17
C ASP A 77 7.27 -18.90 -12.99
N GLY A 78 7.07 -19.62 -11.88
CA GLY A 78 7.63 -19.33 -10.57
C GLY A 78 6.53 -19.18 -9.53
N LEU A 79 6.16 -20.29 -8.88
CA LEU A 79 5.30 -20.29 -7.71
C LEU A 79 6.01 -19.52 -6.58
N VAL A 80 5.82 -18.20 -6.52
CA VAL A 80 6.18 -17.42 -5.33
C VAL A 80 5.28 -17.93 -4.21
N GLU A 81 5.88 -18.49 -3.17
CA GLU A 81 5.16 -18.96 -1.99
C GLU A 81 4.40 -17.77 -1.38
N ARG A 82 3.07 -17.92 -1.25
CA ARG A 82 2.22 -16.87 -0.68
C ARG A 82 2.51 -16.71 0.80
N ALA A 83 2.49 -15.48 1.30
CA ALA A 83 2.58 -15.25 2.74
C ALA A 83 1.36 -15.88 3.45
N ASP A 84 1.61 -16.72 4.46
CA ASP A 84 0.55 -17.42 5.19
C ASP A 84 0.09 -16.61 6.41
N PHE A 85 -1.18 -16.24 6.41
CA PHE A 85 -1.85 -15.52 7.49
C PHE A 85 -2.85 -16.40 8.26
N LYS A 86 -2.93 -17.72 8.01
CA LYS A 86 -3.95 -18.59 8.65
C LYS A 86 -3.90 -18.59 10.17
N ASP A 87 -2.69 -18.59 10.74
CA ASP A 87 -2.46 -18.55 12.19
C ASP A 87 -2.09 -17.13 12.68
N SER A 88 -2.33 -16.11 11.85
CA SER A 88 -2.07 -14.72 12.23
C SER A 88 -3.05 -14.23 13.29
N GLY A 89 -2.52 -13.46 14.24
CA GLY A 89 -3.36 -12.53 14.99
C GLY A 89 -3.95 -11.49 14.02
N TYR A 90 -5.20 -11.10 14.22
CA TYR A 90 -5.82 -10.03 13.43
C TYR A 90 -6.87 -9.27 14.25
N PHE A 91 -7.13 -8.02 13.86
CA PHE A 91 -8.19 -7.18 14.41
C PHE A 91 -9.06 -6.64 13.27
N CYS A 92 -10.37 -6.74 13.43
CA CYS A 92 -11.33 -6.11 12.51
C CYS A 92 -11.86 -4.80 13.10
N GLY A 93 -11.91 -3.74 12.30
CA GLY A 93 -12.45 -2.46 12.74
C GLY A 93 -11.73 -1.87 13.94
N GLY A 94 -12.52 -1.34 14.88
CA GLY A 94 -12.03 -0.76 16.13
C GLY A 94 -11.32 0.57 15.90
N ARG A 95 -10.01 0.61 16.15
CA ARG A 95 -9.20 1.82 16.00
C ARG A 95 -9.01 2.27 14.54
N TRP A 96 -9.37 1.42 13.58
CA TRP A 96 -9.22 1.69 12.16
C TRP A 96 -10.52 2.21 11.57
N GLU A 97 -10.52 3.47 11.13
CA GLU A 97 -11.65 4.01 10.37
C GLU A 97 -11.86 3.18 9.09
N GLU A 98 -13.11 2.88 8.80
CA GLU A 98 -13.48 1.99 7.71
C GLU A 98 -13.47 2.64 6.35
N THR A 99 -13.15 1.83 5.35
CA THR A 99 -13.11 2.24 3.96
C THR A 99 -13.85 1.27 3.04
N ASP A 100 -13.97 1.64 1.78
CA ASP A 100 -14.64 0.82 0.76
C ASP A 100 -13.84 -0.44 0.45
N SER A 101 -14.50 -1.59 0.55
CA SER A 101 -13.87 -2.88 0.22
C SER A 101 -13.50 -3.01 -1.27
N ILE A 102 -14.16 -2.28 -2.18
CA ILE A 102 -13.90 -2.32 -3.62
C ILE A 102 -12.52 -1.73 -3.91
N TRP A 103 -12.23 -0.55 -3.36
CA TRP A 103 -10.95 0.13 -3.56
C TRP A 103 -9.78 -0.63 -2.92
N ILE A 104 -10.03 -1.32 -1.80
CA ILE A 104 -9.05 -2.26 -1.22
C ILE A 104 -8.82 -3.46 -2.12
N GLY A 105 -9.86 -4.01 -2.75
CA GLY A 105 -9.72 -5.07 -3.76
C GLY A 105 -8.83 -4.65 -4.94
N TYR A 106 -9.02 -3.43 -5.45
CA TYR A 106 -8.13 -2.88 -6.48
C TYR A 106 -6.69 -2.68 -5.99
N GLY A 107 -6.50 -2.21 -4.76
CA GLY A 107 -5.18 -2.12 -4.12
C GLY A 107 -4.48 -3.47 -4.00
N ILE A 108 -5.19 -4.53 -3.62
CA ILE A 108 -4.65 -5.91 -3.58
C ILE A 108 -4.22 -6.36 -4.97
N ASN A 109 -5.07 -6.18 -5.98
CA ASN A 109 -4.74 -6.58 -7.35
C ASN A 109 -3.57 -5.77 -7.92
N TYR A 110 -3.46 -4.49 -7.56
CA TYR A 110 -2.31 -3.65 -7.87
C TYR A 110 -1.01 -4.23 -7.27
N LEU A 111 -0.98 -4.50 -5.97
CA LEU A 111 0.20 -5.07 -5.29
C LEU A 111 0.63 -6.42 -5.87
N ARG A 112 -0.31 -7.28 -6.28
CA ARG A 112 -0.01 -8.58 -6.89
C ARG A 112 0.66 -8.48 -8.27
N ARG A 113 0.49 -7.37 -8.98
CA ARG A 113 1.08 -7.15 -10.31
C ARG A 113 2.50 -6.59 -10.24
N LEU A 114 2.83 -5.87 -9.17
CA LEU A 114 4.16 -5.34 -8.95
C LEU A 114 5.18 -6.48 -8.90
N SER A 115 6.28 -6.30 -9.64
CA SER A 115 7.44 -7.17 -9.57
C SER A 115 8.37 -6.73 -8.42
N GLY A 116 9.39 -7.54 -8.12
CA GLY A 116 10.44 -7.17 -7.18
C GLY A 116 10.12 -7.35 -5.69
N THR A 117 11.08 -6.92 -4.87
CA THR A 117 11.14 -7.25 -3.43
C THR A 117 11.08 -5.98 -2.57
N PRO A 118 9.92 -5.65 -1.96
CA PRO A 118 9.80 -4.42 -1.20
C PRO A 118 10.61 -4.50 0.10
N SER A 119 11.26 -3.39 0.44
CA SER A 119 12.03 -3.25 1.67
C SER A 119 11.53 -2.10 2.53
N ASN A 120 11.43 -2.35 3.83
CA ASN A 120 11.08 -1.37 4.86
C ASN A 120 12.21 -1.35 5.89
N GLY A 121 12.64 -0.13 6.27
CA GLY A 121 13.71 0.10 7.24
C GLY A 121 13.45 -0.57 8.59
N PRO A 122 14.45 -0.59 9.50
CA PRO A 122 14.27 -1.20 10.81
C PRO A 122 13.11 -0.52 11.55
N GLY A 123 12.19 -1.32 12.09
CA GLY A 123 11.24 -0.91 13.11
C GLY A 123 11.85 -1.02 14.52
N PRO A 124 11.04 -1.28 15.55
CA PRO A 124 9.58 -1.23 15.53
C PRO A 124 9.11 0.18 15.21
N GLY A 125 7.94 0.34 14.61
CA GLY A 125 7.38 1.67 14.44
C GLY A 125 7.42 2.27 13.05
N ASN A 126 7.77 1.52 11.99
CA ASN A 126 7.90 2.10 10.64
C ASN A 126 6.89 1.50 9.66
N CYS A 127 6.02 2.35 9.12
CA CYS A 127 5.02 1.96 8.14
C CYS A 127 5.23 2.67 6.80
N GLY A 128 4.99 1.95 5.71
CA GLY A 128 4.84 2.52 4.38
C GLY A 128 3.40 2.37 3.88
N ARG A 129 2.84 3.43 3.31
CA ARG A 129 1.58 3.33 2.56
C ARG A 129 1.89 2.73 1.21
N VAL A 130 1.36 1.53 0.96
CA VAL A 130 1.66 0.77 -0.25
C VAL A 130 0.54 0.78 -1.28
N SER A 131 -0.63 1.29 -0.91
CA SER A 131 -1.74 1.58 -1.82
C SER A 131 -2.65 2.63 -1.18
N CYS A 132 -3.17 3.58 -1.97
CA CYS A 132 -4.13 4.61 -1.57
C CYS A 132 -5.01 4.93 -2.77
N SER A 133 -6.33 4.77 -2.66
CA SER A 133 -7.27 5.18 -3.70
C SER A 133 -8.64 5.46 -3.11
N PHE A 134 -9.27 6.58 -3.50
CA PHE A 134 -10.60 6.98 -3.01
C PHE A 134 -10.75 6.85 -1.49
N LYS A 135 -9.75 7.39 -0.78
CA LYS A 135 -9.63 7.34 0.68
C LYS A 135 -9.48 5.95 1.29
N SER A 136 -9.08 4.95 0.51
CA SER A 136 -8.88 3.56 0.94
C SER A 136 -7.41 3.21 0.85
N ALA A 137 -6.78 2.89 1.98
CA ALA A 137 -5.35 2.64 2.03
C ALA A 137 -5.00 1.25 2.57
N ILE A 138 -3.91 0.70 2.01
CA ILE A 138 -3.20 -0.47 2.49
C ILE A 138 -1.83 0.00 2.99
N TRP A 139 -1.51 -0.35 4.22
CA TRP A 139 -0.26 -0.02 4.87
C TRP A 139 0.52 -1.29 5.20
N TRP A 140 1.83 -1.23 5.03
CA TRP A 140 2.76 -2.25 5.48
C TRP A 140 3.65 -1.70 6.59
N CYS A 141 3.63 -2.33 7.75
CA CYS A 141 4.42 -1.91 8.92
C CYS A 141 5.44 -2.99 9.29
N ASN A 142 6.68 -2.57 9.52
CA ASN A 142 7.73 -3.41 10.07
C ASN A 142 7.78 -3.26 11.59
N ASP A 143 7.48 -4.34 12.31
CA ASP A 143 7.52 -4.38 13.78
C ASP A 143 8.85 -4.96 14.31
N SER A 144 9.72 -5.45 13.41
CA SER A 144 11.05 -5.95 13.76
C SER A 144 12.05 -4.82 13.94
N ASN A 145 13.02 -4.97 14.84
CA ASN A 145 14.13 -4.03 15.01
C ASN A 145 15.18 -4.06 13.88
N LYS A 146 14.97 -4.90 12.86
CA LYS A 146 15.83 -5.03 11.68
C LYS A 146 15.06 -4.63 10.43
N ALA A 147 15.79 -4.12 9.44
CA ALA A 147 15.23 -3.92 8.10
C ALA A 147 14.62 -5.23 7.60
N LYS A 148 13.52 -5.09 6.86
CA LYS A 148 12.74 -6.23 6.37
C LYS A 148 12.50 -6.10 4.88
N THR A 149 12.90 -7.13 4.16
CA THR A 149 12.63 -7.32 2.74
C THR A 149 11.67 -8.49 2.61
N LEU A 150 10.57 -8.30 1.88
CA LEU A 150 9.60 -9.36 1.59
C LEU A 150 9.94 -10.04 0.26
N GLY A 151 9.41 -11.25 0.05
CA GLY A 151 9.63 -12.00 -1.18
C GLY A 151 8.91 -11.37 -2.37
N SER A 152 7.82 -10.65 -2.11
CA SER A 152 7.11 -9.86 -3.12
C SER A 152 6.17 -8.83 -2.50
N PHE A 153 5.67 -7.89 -3.32
CA PHE A 153 4.47 -7.10 -2.95
C PHE A 153 3.22 -7.96 -2.78
N GLY A 154 3.19 -9.16 -3.37
CA GLY A 154 2.16 -10.16 -3.18
C GLY A 154 1.98 -10.56 -1.72
N ASP A 155 3.07 -10.61 -0.93
CA ASP A 155 3.03 -10.95 0.49
C ASP A 155 2.18 -9.93 1.28
N ILE A 156 2.30 -8.65 0.94
CA ILE A 156 1.50 -7.57 1.54
C ILE A 156 0.05 -7.68 1.07
N ALA A 157 -0.15 -7.99 -0.22
CA ALA A 157 -1.47 -8.20 -0.79
C ALA A 157 -2.21 -9.37 -0.13
N ASP A 158 -1.51 -10.43 0.27
CA ASP A 158 -2.10 -11.58 0.96
C ASP A 158 -2.55 -11.22 2.37
N GLY A 159 -1.80 -10.37 3.09
CA GLY A 159 -2.25 -9.81 4.37
C GLY A 159 -3.48 -8.90 4.23
N ALA A 160 -3.50 -8.03 3.22
CA ALA A 160 -4.67 -7.20 2.93
C ALA A 160 -5.89 -8.04 2.49
N SER A 161 -5.66 -9.11 1.70
CA SER A 161 -6.69 -10.06 1.28
C SER A 161 -7.26 -10.83 2.47
N TRP A 162 -6.42 -11.21 3.43
CA TRP A 162 -6.86 -11.81 4.69
C TRP A 162 -7.79 -10.87 5.47
N ILE A 163 -7.42 -9.59 5.64
CA ILE A 163 -8.28 -8.58 6.29
C ILE A 163 -9.58 -8.40 5.50
N LEU A 164 -9.52 -8.29 4.18
CA LEU A 164 -10.71 -8.17 3.32
C LEU A 164 -11.64 -9.37 3.47
N HIS A 165 -11.10 -10.58 3.60
CA HIS A 165 -11.90 -11.78 3.77
C HIS A 165 -12.51 -11.88 5.17
N LYS A 166 -11.74 -11.57 6.22
CA LYS A 166 -12.15 -11.74 7.63
C LYS A 166 -12.97 -10.58 8.18
N CYS A 167 -12.73 -9.36 7.69
CA CYS A 167 -13.24 -8.12 8.31
C CYS A 167 -14.22 -7.33 7.44
N LYS A 168 -14.50 -7.78 6.21
CA LYS A 168 -15.50 -7.14 5.35
C LYS A 168 -16.89 -7.31 5.95
N ARG A 169 -17.62 -6.20 6.04
CA ARG A 169 -18.99 -6.16 6.55
C ARG A 169 -19.92 -5.34 5.66
N VAL A 170 -21.19 -5.70 5.67
CA VAL A 170 -22.24 -4.94 4.99
C VAL A 170 -22.49 -3.63 5.74
N ARG A 171 -22.56 -2.52 5.01
CA ARG A 171 -22.97 -1.21 5.53
C ARG A 171 -24.41 -0.89 5.17
N TRP A 172 -24.68 -0.73 3.87
CA TRP A 172 -25.99 -0.39 3.32
C TRP A 172 -26.14 -1.01 1.93
N ALA A 173 -27.28 -1.65 1.68
CA ALA A 173 -27.52 -2.42 0.45
C ALA A 173 -26.30 -3.32 0.09
N SER A 174 -25.76 -3.19 -1.11
CA SER A 174 -24.60 -3.93 -1.61
C SER A 174 -23.26 -3.25 -1.32
N TYR A 175 -23.22 -2.22 -0.47
CA TYR A 175 -21.99 -1.52 -0.10
C TYR A 175 -21.30 -2.21 1.08
N TYR A 176 -20.05 -2.60 0.86
CA TYR A 176 -19.25 -3.32 1.84
C TYR A 176 -18.12 -2.43 2.35
N ALA A 177 -18.03 -2.30 3.66
CA ALA A 177 -16.91 -1.63 4.33
C ALA A 177 -15.93 -2.64 4.91
N VAL A 178 -14.68 -2.20 5.04
CA VAL A 178 -13.60 -2.97 5.65
C VAL A 178 -12.64 -2.04 6.38
N SER A 179 -12.15 -2.50 7.50
CA SER A 179 -10.88 -2.06 8.09
C SER A 179 -10.35 -3.14 9.02
N GLY A 180 -9.06 -3.14 9.25
CA GLY A 180 -8.44 -4.10 10.13
C GLY A 180 -6.92 -4.10 10.05
N GLN A 181 -6.33 -5.00 10.82
CA GLN A 181 -4.90 -5.23 10.89
C GLN A 181 -4.64 -6.73 10.99
N ALA A 182 -3.65 -7.24 10.25
CA ALA A 182 -3.23 -8.64 10.28
C ALA A 182 -1.72 -8.75 10.51
N PHE A 183 -1.31 -9.58 11.46
CA PHE A 183 0.08 -9.71 11.90
C PHE A 183 0.73 -10.94 11.29
N HIS A 184 1.83 -10.75 10.59
CA HIS A 184 2.61 -11.87 10.08
C HIS A 184 3.53 -12.43 11.18
N PRO A 185 3.69 -13.77 11.31
CA PRO A 185 4.51 -14.40 12.34
C PRO A 185 5.99 -13.95 12.36
N THR A 186 6.48 -13.39 11.26
CA THR A 186 7.88 -12.92 11.12
C THR A 186 8.08 -11.42 11.43
N GLY A 187 7.18 -10.82 12.22
CA GLY A 187 7.38 -9.51 12.85
C GLY A 187 7.08 -8.31 11.94
N TRP A 188 5.99 -8.37 11.20
CA TRP A 188 5.46 -7.26 10.39
C TRP A 188 3.94 -7.39 10.29
N ASN A 189 3.25 -6.35 9.87
CA ASN A 189 1.80 -6.37 9.76
C ASN A 189 1.27 -5.55 8.57
N VAL A 190 0.02 -5.83 8.20
CA VAL A 190 -0.74 -5.08 7.21
C VAL A 190 -1.89 -4.37 7.90
N ILE A 191 -2.16 -3.11 7.54
CA ILE A 191 -3.32 -2.36 8.01
C ILE A 191 -4.15 -1.90 6.81
N VAL A 192 -5.44 -2.16 6.87
CA VAL A 192 -6.44 -1.63 5.94
C VAL A 192 -7.28 -0.61 6.69
N ARG A 193 -7.29 0.64 6.21
CA ARG A 193 -8.08 1.72 6.81
C ARG A 193 -8.45 2.78 5.81
N ARG A 194 -9.39 3.64 6.20
CA ARG A 194 -9.61 4.92 5.55
C ARG A 194 -8.40 5.82 5.74
N ASP A 195 -8.01 6.51 4.67
CA ASP A 195 -6.92 7.48 4.68
C ASP A 195 -7.35 8.72 3.89
N THR A 196 -7.36 9.88 4.54
CA THR A 196 -7.82 11.14 3.93
C THR A 196 -6.68 11.99 3.38
N GLU A 197 -5.43 11.56 3.57
CA GLU A 197 -4.26 12.34 3.15
C GLU A 197 -3.85 12.02 1.71
N LYS A 198 -4.44 12.75 0.76
CA LYS A 198 -4.07 12.73 -0.66
C LYS A 198 -4.07 11.31 -1.29
N CYS A 199 -5.02 10.46 -0.91
CA CYS A 199 -5.69 9.64 -1.92
C CYS A 199 -6.59 10.55 -2.79
#